data_AF-A0A1V8T062-F1
#
_entry.id   AF-A0A1V8T062-F1
#
_cell.length_a   1.000
_cell.length_b   1.000
_cell.length_c   1.000
_cell.angle_alpha   90.00
_cell.angle_beta   90.00
_cell.angle_gamma   90.00
#
_symmetry.space_group_name_H-M   'P 1'
#
loop_
_entity.id
_entity.type
_entity.pdbx_description
1 polymer ?
#
loop_
_entity_poly.entity_id
_entity_poly.type
_entity_poly.pdbx_seq_one_letter_code
_entity_poly.pdbx_strand_id
1 'polypeptide(L)'
;MATSNYFPPLHACLSGASPVLPWTVARDLLSNIDSAASDTTIETFFRDPSTRSVLSQPLQPLSAPSPASKAAYDDKTAQIHVTQSPSGQYDLQQLKDDATWLSREVGIDELSALRCVIVEWQARPADLVLGRLEAEDDGPARKRVRFNDGGSSGQVDGQDQ
;
A
#
# COMPACT_ATOMS: atom_id res chain seq x y z
N MET A 1 -13.08 13.45 20.09
CA MET A 1 -12.93 11.98 20.14
C MET A 1 -11.60 11.66 19.49
N ALA A 2 -10.71 10.96 20.19
CA ALA A 2 -9.39 10.65 19.65
C ALA A 2 -9.56 9.78 18.39
N THR A 3 -9.12 10.29 17.25
CA THR A 3 -9.08 9.52 16.00
C THR A 3 -8.07 8.40 16.19
N SER A 4 -8.51 7.15 16.12
CA SER A 4 -7.60 6.00 16.20
C SER A 4 -6.63 6.04 15.03
N ASN A 5 -5.33 5.99 15.32
CA ASN A 5 -4.27 5.93 14.31
C ASN A 5 -4.12 4.51 13.74
N TYR A 6 -4.65 3.51 14.43
CA TYR A 6 -4.66 2.13 13.96
C TYR A 6 -5.56 1.95 12.72
N PHE A 7 -6.74 2.57 12.76
CA PHE A 7 -7.66 2.62 11.63
C PHE A 7 -8.39 3.97 11.55
N PRO A 8 -7.77 4.98 10.89
CA PRO A 8 -8.33 6.33 10.76
C PRO A 8 -9.71 6.36 10.10
N PRO A 9 -10.43 7.49 10.15
CA PRO A 9 -11.68 7.67 9.43
C PRO A 9 -11.52 7.30 7.95
N LEU A 10 -12.48 6.55 7.41
CA LEU A 10 -12.31 5.94 6.09
C LEU A 10 -12.22 7.01 4.97
N HIS A 11 -12.85 8.19 5.12
CA HIS A 11 -12.70 9.30 4.18
C HIS A 11 -11.25 9.81 4.12
N ALA A 12 -10.55 9.86 5.26
CA ALA A 12 -9.16 10.32 5.34
C ALA A 12 -8.19 9.26 4.79
N CYS A 13 -8.54 7.98 4.91
CA CYS A 13 -7.79 6.89 4.29
C CYS A 13 -7.88 6.95 2.76
N LEU A 14 -9.09 7.15 2.23
CA LEU A 14 -9.35 7.13 0.79
C LEU A 14 -8.90 8.43 0.09
N SER A 15 -8.86 9.56 0.80
CA SER A 15 -8.30 10.81 0.29
C SER A 15 -6.78 10.89 0.35
N GLY A 16 -6.13 9.94 1.04
CA GLY A 16 -4.68 9.96 1.30
C GLY A 16 -4.24 10.91 2.40
N ALA A 17 -5.16 11.62 3.07
CA ALA A 17 -4.83 12.53 4.17
C ALA A 17 -4.30 11.79 5.42
N SER A 18 -4.76 10.56 5.65
CA SER A 18 -4.30 9.71 6.75
C SER A 18 -4.24 8.25 6.25
N PRO A 19 -3.13 7.82 5.64
CA PRO A 19 -3.00 6.46 5.13
C PRO A 19 -2.99 5.44 6.27
N VAL A 20 -3.49 4.24 6.01
CA VAL A 20 -3.47 3.16 7.01
C VAL A 20 -2.08 2.57 7.03
N LEU A 21 -1.40 2.58 8.19
CA LEU A 21 -0.07 1.99 8.29
C LEU A 21 -0.14 0.45 8.17
N PRO A 22 0.45 -0.17 7.13
CA PRO A 22 0.48 -1.62 7.00
C PRO A 22 1.38 -2.25 8.07
N TRP A 23 1.04 -3.45 8.54
CA TRP A 23 1.88 -4.17 9.52
C TRP A 23 3.26 -4.54 8.96
N THR A 24 3.37 -4.77 7.65
CA THR A 24 4.64 -5.00 6.96
C THR A 24 5.56 -3.79 7.07
N VAL A 25 5.03 -2.59 6.76
CA VAL A 25 5.77 -1.33 6.91
C VAL A 25 6.13 -1.06 8.36
N ALA A 26 5.21 -1.27 9.31
CA ALA A 26 5.49 -1.12 10.73
C ALA A 26 6.64 -2.02 11.21
N ARG A 27 6.68 -3.28 10.75
CA ARG A 27 7.78 -4.23 11.02
C ARG A 27 9.10 -3.75 10.41
N ASP A 28 9.07 -3.32 9.15
CA ASP A 28 10.29 -2.92 8.44
C ASP A 28 10.91 -1.68 9.08
N LEU A 29 10.07 -0.74 9.50
CA LEU A 29 10.51 0.43 10.24
C LEU A 29 11.09 0.05 11.61
N LEU A 30 10.46 -0.87 12.35
CA LEU A 30 11.01 -1.39 13.62
C LEU A 30 12.34 -2.13 13.47
N SER A 31 12.63 -2.67 12.28
CA SER A 31 13.88 -3.39 12.02
C SER A 31 15.11 -2.46 12.03
N ASN A 32 14.90 -1.14 11.92
CA ASN A 32 15.93 -0.12 12.07
C ASN A 32 15.64 0.76 13.31
N ILE A 33 16.16 0.34 14.46
CA ILE A 33 15.87 0.94 15.77
C ILE A 33 16.21 2.44 15.81
N ASP A 34 17.33 2.85 15.19
CA ASP A 34 17.77 4.26 15.19
C ASP A 34 16.80 5.15 14.41
N SER A 35 16.27 4.64 13.28
CA SER A 35 15.25 5.35 12.51
C SER A 35 13.90 5.33 13.23
N ALA A 36 13.54 4.19 13.84
CA ALA A 36 12.26 4.01 14.52
C ALA A 36 12.08 4.91 15.74
N ALA A 37 13.16 5.17 16.49
CA ALA A 37 13.13 6.04 17.68
C ALA A 37 12.84 7.50 17.36
N SER A 38 13.11 7.94 16.12
CA SER A 38 12.90 9.32 15.67
C SER A 38 11.59 9.53 14.90
N ASP A 39 10.89 8.45 14.52
CA ASP A 39 9.69 8.51 13.71
C ASP A 39 8.43 8.64 14.57
N THR A 40 7.87 9.85 14.57
CA THR A 40 6.63 10.18 15.28
C THR A 40 5.42 9.37 14.83
N THR A 41 5.42 8.85 13.59
CA THR A 41 4.33 8.02 13.04
C THR A 41 4.31 6.66 13.72
N ILE A 42 5.47 6.03 13.86
CA ILE A 42 5.66 4.74 14.55
C ILE A 42 5.29 4.91 16.01
N GLU A 43 5.82 5.94 16.67
CA GLU A 43 5.54 6.21 18.08
C GLU A 43 4.03 6.34 18.30
N THR A 44 3.36 7.14 17.48
CA THR A 44 1.92 7.40 17.58
C THR A 44 1.09 6.14 17.27
N PHE A 45 1.51 5.33 16.29
CA PHE A 45 0.88 4.06 15.95
C PHE A 45 0.96 3.04 17.09
N PHE A 46 2.14 2.84 17.70
CA PHE A 46 2.31 1.89 18.81
C PHE A 46 1.80 2.41 20.17
N ARG A 47 1.59 3.73 20.30
CA ARG A 47 0.88 4.33 21.45
C ARG A 47 -0.63 4.16 21.36
N ASP A 48 -1.18 3.91 20.18
CA ASP A 48 -2.61 3.74 19.97
C ASP A 48 -3.16 2.53 20.76
N PRO A 49 -4.25 2.69 21.55
CA PRO A 49 -4.84 1.59 22.31
C PRO A 49 -5.29 0.41 21.44
N SER A 50 -5.78 0.66 20.23
CA SER A 50 -6.22 -0.39 19.31
C SER A 50 -5.03 -1.20 18.81
N THR A 51 -3.92 -0.55 18.46
CA THR A 51 -2.67 -1.23 18.09
C THR A 51 -2.18 -2.12 19.24
N ARG A 52 -2.18 -1.60 20.47
CA ARG A 52 -1.78 -2.36 21.68
C ARG A 52 -2.71 -3.54 21.96
N SER A 53 -4.01 -3.38 21.72
CA SER A 53 -4.99 -4.46 21.85
C SER A 53 -4.64 -5.63 20.91
N VAL A 54 -4.37 -5.34 19.64
CA VAL A 54 -3.98 -6.37 18.67
C VAL A 54 -2.68 -7.07 19.09
N LEU A 55 -1.67 -6.30 19.53
CA LEU A 55 -0.39 -6.86 19.98
C LEU A 55 -0.49 -7.68 21.27
N SER A 56 -1.52 -7.44 22.09
CA SER A 56 -1.76 -8.22 23.32
C SER A 56 -2.32 -9.62 23.05
N GLN A 57 -2.85 -9.86 21.85
CA GLN A 57 -3.42 -11.15 21.43
C GLN A 57 -2.75 -11.68 20.14
N PRO A 58 -1.44 -11.94 20.15
CA PRO A 58 -0.67 -12.21 18.94
C PRO A 58 -1.07 -13.52 18.21
N LEU A 59 -1.70 -14.46 18.91
CA LEU A 59 -2.16 -15.73 18.35
C LEU A 59 -3.59 -15.65 17.76
N GLN A 60 -4.34 -14.60 18.09
CA GLN A 60 -5.67 -14.31 17.56
C GLN A 60 -5.82 -12.80 17.32
N PRO A 61 -4.99 -12.22 16.43
CA PRO A 61 -4.94 -10.77 16.25
C PRO A 61 -6.20 -10.23 15.58
N LEU A 62 -6.90 -11.08 14.84
CA LEU A 62 -8.15 -10.78 14.15
C LEU A 62 -9.27 -11.56 14.80
N SER A 63 -10.33 -10.85 15.18
CA SER A 63 -11.50 -11.46 15.81
C SER A 63 -12.38 -12.11 14.76
N ALA A 64 -13.20 -13.07 15.18
CA ALA A 64 -14.25 -13.62 14.33
C ALA A 64 -15.37 -12.58 14.10
N PRO A 65 -16.14 -12.68 12.99
CA PRO A 65 -17.30 -11.84 12.76
C PRO A 65 -18.30 -11.91 13.92
N SER A 66 -18.79 -10.75 14.34
CA SER A 66 -19.77 -10.63 15.43
C SER A 66 -20.81 -9.55 15.10
N PRO A 67 -22.00 -9.57 15.73
CA PRO A 67 -22.98 -8.50 15.54
C PRO A 67 -22.41 -7.10 15.89
N ALA A 68 -21.47 -7.04 16.85
CA ALA A 68 -20.80 -5.81 17.24
C ALA A 68 -19.81 -5.31 16.17
N SER A 69 -19.00 -6.19 15.58
CA SER A 69 -18.09 -5.83 14.49
C SER A 69 -18.86 -5.38 13.25
N LYS A 70 -19.98 -6.04 12.96
CA LYS A 70 -20.87 -5.66 11.88
C LYS A 70 -21.45 -4.26 12.08
N ALA A 71 -21.96 -3.95 13.27
CA ALA A 71 -22.46 -2.61 13.57
C ALA A 71 -21.37 -1.53 13.46
N ALA A 72 -20.15 -1.81 13.91
CA ALA A 72 -19.01 -0.90 13.76
C ALA A 72 -18.60 -0.69 12.30
N TYR A 73 -18.64 -1.75 11.49
CA TYR A 73 -18.42 -1.67 10.04
C TYR A 73 -19.50 -0.83 9.36
N ASP A 74 -20.77 -1.05 9.68
CA ASP A 74 -21.90 -0.31 9.11
C ASP A 74 -21.81 1.18 9.46
N ASP A 75 -21.50 1.53 10.71
CA ASP A 75 -21.29 2.92 11.14
C ASP A 75 -20.12 3.59 10.38
N LYS A 76 -18.98 2.89 10.25
CA LYS A 76 -17.79 3.43 9.60
C LYS A 76 -17.96 3.62 8.09
N THR A 77 -18.74 2.76 7.45
CA THR A 77 -19.03 2.87 6.01
C THR A 77 -20.19 3.84 5.72
N ALA A 78 -21.15 3.99 6.63
CA ALA A 78 -22.26 4.94 6.50
C ALA A 78 -21.78 6.40 6.46
N GLN A 79 -20.71 6.74 7.20
CA GLN A 79 -20.13 8.09 7.23
C GLN A 79 -19.58 8.58 5.88
N ILE A 80 -19.40 7.70 4.89
CA ILE A 80 -18.83 8.06 3.57
C ILE A 80 -19.83 8.00 2.44
N HIS A 81 -21.01 7.40 2.64
CA HIS A 81 -22.07 7.51 1.63
C HIS A 81 -22.45 8.97 1.32
N VAL A 82 -22.12 9.93 2.21
CA VAL A 82 -22.33 11.37 2.02
C VAL A 82 -21.19 12.05 1.23
N THR A 83 -20.02 11.41 1.11
CA THR A 83 -18.77 12.04 0.63
C THR A 83 -18.09 11.15 -0.41
N GLN A 84 -18.80 10.81 -1.48
CA GLN A 84 -18.15 10.19 -2.63
C GLN A 84 -17.09 11.14 -3.22
N SER A 85 -15.98 10.58 -3.70
CA SER A 85 -14.91 11.35 -4.33
C SER A 85 -15.46 12.20 -5.49
N PRO A 86 -15.29 13.54 -5.48
CA PRO A 86 -15.66 14.39 -6.61
C PRO A 86 -14.97 13.99 -7.92
N SER A 87 -13.87 13.23 -7.83
CA SER A 87 -13.01 12.84 -8.95
C SER A 87 -13.10 11.36 -9.33
N GLY A 88 -13.99 10.56 -8.71
CA GLY A 88 -14.24 9.16 -9.09
C GLY A 88 -13.05 8.20 -8.90
N GLN A 89 -12.08 8.56 -8.05
CA GLN A 89 -10.81 7.84 -7.90
C GLN A 89 -10.93 6.49 -7.18
N TYR A 90 -12.05 6.21 -6.52
CA TYR A 90 -12.29 4.93 -5.84
C TYR A 90 -13.76 4.53 -5.90
N ASP A 91 -14.02 3.23 -6.02
CA ASP A 91 -15.35 2.64 -5.90
C ASP A 91 -15.56 2.11 -4.47
N LEU A 92 -16.27 2.90 -3.66
CA LEU A 92 -16.59 2.53 -2.28
C LEU A 92 -17.41 1.24 -2.22
N GLN A 93 -18.30 1.02 -3.20
CA GLN A 93 -19.15 -0.16 -3.22
C GLN A 93 -18.30 -1.41 -3.45
N GLN A 94 -17.37 -1.35 -4.40
CA GLN A 94 -16.39 -2.41 -4.61
C GLN A 94 -15.59 -2.72 -3.34
N LEU A 95 -15.04 -1.70 -2.67
CA LEU A 95 -14.25 -1.90 -1.44
C LEU A 95 -15.08 -2.57 -0.31
N LYS A 96 -16.38 -2.25 -0.23
CA LYS A 96 -17.30 -2.86 0.74
C LYS A 96 -17.60 -4.31 0.40
N ASP A 97 -17.81 -4.60 -0.88
CA ASP A 97 -18.08 -5.94 -1.38
C ASP A 97 -16.83 -6.83 -1.19
N ASP A 98 -15.64 -6.33 -1.51
CA ASP A 98 -14.36 -7.01 -1.29
C ASP A 98 -14.11 -7.29 0.21
N ALA A 99 -14.42 -6.32 1.09
CA ALA A 99 -14.28 -6.49 2.53
C ALA A 99 -15.24 -7.55 3.08
N THR A 100 -16.48 -7.56 2.60
CA THR A 100 -17.49 -8.56 2.98
C THR A 100 -17.11 -9.95 2.47
N TRP A 101 -16.59 -10.04 1.25
CA TRP A 101 -16.08 -11.27 0.68
C TRP A 101 -14.90 -11.80 1.51
N LEU A 102 -13.90 -10.97 1.80
CA LEU A 102 -12.71 -11.35 2.56
C LEU A 102 -13.05 -11.81 3.99
N SER A 103 -13.97 -11.10 4.65
CA SER A 103 -14.47 -11.48 5.98
C SER A 103 -15.09 -12.88 5.98
N ARG A 104 -15.86 -13.23 4.95
CA ARG A 104 -16.48 -14.56 4.81
C ARG A 104 -15.47 -15.64 4.50
N GLU A 105 -14.52 -15.36 3.60
CA GLU A 105 -13.55 -16.35 3.12
C GLU A 105 -12.53 -16.74 4.20
N VAL A 106 -12.05 -15.75 4.97
CA VAL A 106 -10.99 -15.95 5.99
C VAL A 106 -11.57 -16.10 7.40
N GLY A 107 -12.85 -15.79 7.60
CA GLY A 107 -13.50 -15.87 8.91
C GLY A 107 -13.03 -14.80 9.90
N ILE A 108 -12.70 -13.61 9.40
CA ILE A 108 -12.27 -12.45 10.19
C ILE A 108 -13.37 -11.39 10.25
N ASP A 109 -13.35 -10.55 11.28
CA ASP A 109 -14.33 -9.47 11.43
C ASP A 109 -14.30 -8.48 10.26
N GLU A 110 -15.47 -7.90 9.96
CA GLU A 110 -15.68 -7.06 8.78
C GLU A 110 -14.82 -5.79 8.81
N LEU A 111 -14.49 -5.29 10.00
CA LEU A 111 -13.71 -4.08 10.18
C LEU A 111 -12.22 -4.34 9.88
N SER A 112 -11.69 -5.47 10.34
CA SER A 112 -10.36 -5.96 10.00
C SER A 112 -10.23 -6.28 8.52
N ALA A 113 -11.23 -6.95 7.94
CA ALA A 113 -11.26 -7.22 6.51
C ALA A 113 -11.24 -5.92 5.70
N LEU A 114 -12.04 -4.93 6.09
CA LEU A 114 -12.05 -3.62 5.46
C LEU A 114 -10.69 -2.91 5.55
N ARG A 115 -10.01 -2.99 6.71
CA ARG A 115 -8.65 -2.44 6.87
C ARG A 115 -7.67 -3.08 5.88
N CYS A 116 -7.72 -4.39 5.69
CA CYS A 116 -6.88 -5.10 4.73
C CYS A 116 -7.14 -4.65 3.29
N VAL A 117 -8.42 -4.56 2.89
CA VAL A 117 -8.81 -4.10 1.55
C VAL A 117 -8.33 -2.67 1.28
N ILE A 118 -8.39 -1.78 2.26
CA ILE A 118 -7.88 -0.40 2.11
C ILE A 118 -6.37 -0.37 1.96
N VAL A 119 -5.64 -1.16 2.76
CA VAL A 119 -4.18 -1.26 2.66
C VAL A 119 -3.77 -1.76 1.27
N GLU A 120 -4.45 -2.77 0.75
CA GLU A 120 -4.23 -3.27 -0.62
C GLU A 120 -4.52 -2.18 -1.65
N TRP A 121 -5.69 -1.53 -1.58
CA TRP A 121 -6.05 -0.45 -2.49
C TRP A 121 -5.04 0.71 -2.49
N GLN A 122 -4.53 1.10 -1.30
CA GLN A 122 -3.50 2.12 -1.15
C GLN A 122 -2.14 1.70 -1.74
N ALA A 123 -1.85 0.40 -1.80
CA ALA A 123 -0.61 -0.15 -2.35
C ALA A 123 -0.64 -0.32 -3.88
N ARG A 124 -1.83 -0.46 -4.50
CA ARG A 124 -1.99 -0.67 -5.96
C ARG A 124 -1.15 0.25 -6.85
N PRO A 125 -1.04 1.57 -6.60
CA PRO A 125 -0.23 2.44 -7.45
C PRO A 125 1.26 2.05 -7.44
N ALA A 126 1.79 1.64 -6.29
CA ALA A 126 3.18 1.19 -6.17
C ALA A 126 3.38 -0.16 -6.86
N ASP A 127 2.45 -1.10 -6.68
CA ASP A 127 2.52 -2.43 -7.29
C ASP A 127 2.46 -2.36 -8.83
N LEU A 128 1.66 -1.43 -9.37
CA LEU A 128 1.62 -1.18 -10.82
C LEU A 128 2.94 -0.65 -11.37
N VAL A 129 3.64 0.21 -10.61
CA VAL A 129 4.96 0.73 -11.00
C VAL A 129 5.99 -0.40 -10.94
N LEU A 130 5.99 -1.20 -9.86
CA LEU A 130 6.90 -2.32 -9.69
C LEU A 130 6.70 -3.38 -10.78
N GLY A 131 5.45 -3.82 -11.02
CA GLY A 131 5.15 -4.78 -12.09
C GLY A 131 5.48 -4.27 -13.49
N ARG A 132 5.39 -2.95 -13.73
CA ARG A 132 5.87 -2.35 -14.98
C ARG A 132 7.39 -2.40 -15.09
N LEU A 133 8.13 -2.11 -14.02
CA LEU A 133 9.59 -2.14 -14.05
C LEU A 133 10.12 -3.56 -14.29
N GLU A 134 9.48 -4.57 -13.69
CA GLU A 134 9.79 -5.99 -13.91
C GLU A 134 9.53 -6.41 -15.36
N ALA A 135 8.40 -5.98 -15.95
CA ALA A 135 8.09 -6.28 -17.35
C ALA A 135 9.05 -5.61 -18.35
N GLU A 136 9.62 -4.45 -18.00
CA GLU A 136 10.62 -3.77 -18.83
C GLU A 136 12.02 -4.40 -18.69
N ASP A 137 12.33 -5.03 -17.55
CA ASP A 137 13.61 -5.72 -17.31
C ASP A 137 13.65 -7.13 -17.96
N ASP A 138 12.49 -7.76 -18.17
CA ASP A 138 12.36 -9.03 -18.92
C ASP A 138 12.28 -8.82 -20.46
N GLY A 139 12.34 -7.57 -20.92
CA GLY A 139 12.47 -7.24 -22.34
C GLY A 139 13.84 -7.68 -22.88
N PRO A 140 13.95 -8.15 -24.14
CA PRO A 140 15.21 -8.63 -24.69
C PRO A 140 16.27 -7.55 -24.55
N ALA A 141 17.32 -7.85 -23.77
CA ALA A 141 18.46 -6.99 -23.45
C ALA A 141 18.67 -5.99 -24.58
N ARG A 142 18.27 -4.72 -24.36
CA ARG A 142 18.31 -3.68 -25.40
C ARG A 142 19.71 -3.74 -26.00
N LYS A 143 19.78 -4.27 -27.22
CA LYS A 143 21.03 -4.53 -27.93
C LYS A 143 21.73 -3.19 -27.94
N ARG A 144 22.77 -3.03 -27.10
CA ARG A 144 23.58 -1.82 -27.07
C ARG A 144 23.92 -1.54 -28.52
N VAL A 145 23.37 -0.46 -29.06
CA VAL A 145 23.66 -0.02 -30.42
C VAL A 145 25.17 0.19 -30.42
N ARG A 146 25.91 -0.78 -30.96
CA ARG A 146 27.28 -0.55 -31.34
C ARG A 146 27.18 0.42 -32.50
N PHE A 147 27.53 1.68 -32.24
CA PHE A 147 27.92 2.59 -33.29
C PHE A 147 29.11 1.94 -34.00
N ASN A 148 28.81 1.35 -35.16
CA ASN A 148 29.80 0.93 -36.12
C ASN A 148 30.06 2.13 -37.02
N ASP A 149 30.93 3.04 -36.60
CA ASP A 149 31.54 3.97 -37.53
C ASP A 149 32.65 3.20 -38.25
N GLY A 150 32.28 2.76 -39.45
CA GLY A 150 33.15 2.09 -40.40
C GLY A 150 34.31 2.99 -40.81
N GLY A 151 35.41 2.33 -41.15
CA GLY A 151 36.68 2.97 -41.47
C GLY A 151 36.60 3.96 -42.62
N SER A 152 37.43 4.99 -42.52
CA SER A 152 37.97 5.67 -43.69
C SER A 152 39.43 5.23 -43.82
N SER A 153 39.68 4.43 -44.85
CA SER A 153 41.00 3.98 -45.28
C SER A 153 41.78 5.18 -45.80
N GLY A 154 42.72 5.69 -45.01
CA GLY A 154 43.68 6.70 -45.46
C GLY A 154 44.76 6.05 -46.33
N GLN A 155 44.58 6.14 -47.65
CA GLN A 155 45.61 5.87 -48.63
C GLN A 155 46.72 6.92 -48.49
N VAL A 156 47.89 6.49 -48.01
CA VAL A 156 49.14 7.26 -48.07
C VAL A 156 49.84 6.90 -49.38
N ASP A 157 49.54 7.68 -50.41
CA ASP A 157 50.37 7.76 -51.61
C ASP A 157 51.59 8.62 -51.25
N GLY A 158 52.76 7.99 -51.19
CA GLY A 158 54.03 8.69 -51.20
C GLY A 158 54.60 8.61 -52.60
N GLN A 159 54.86 9.75 -53.25
CA GLN A 159 55.95 9.90 -54.21
C GLN A 159 56.33 11.39 -54.42
N ASP A 160 57.62 11.64 -54.17
CA ASP A 160 58.56 12.55 -54.85
C ASP A 160 58.26 14.06 -55.02
N GLN A 161 58.93 14.88 -54.20
CA GLN A 161 60.07 15.72 -54.64
C GLN A 161 60.84 16.34 -53.47
#